data_AF-A0AB37RG24-F1
#
_entry.id   AF-A0AB37RG24-F1
#
_cell.length_a   1.000
_cell.length_b   1.000
_cell.length_c   1.000
_cell.angle_alpha   90.00
_cell.angle_beta   90.00
_cell.angle_gamma   90.00
#
_symmetry.space_group_name_H-M   'P 1'
#
loop_
_entity.id
_entity.type
_entity.pdbx_description
1 polymer ?
#
loop_
_entity_poly.entity_id
_entity_poly.type
_entity_poly.pdbx_seq_one_letter_code
_entity_poly.pdbx_strand_id
1 'polypeptide(L)' 'MNQQLFINASQNQNGNTAALGRRLLENIKYKQINLVDYHIHQIGQVSAVKGGDKMQVYGGLKM' A
#
# COMPACT_ATOMS: atom_id res chain seq x y z
N MET A 1 -23.75 -5.99 -6.50
CA MET A 1 -23.52 -5.19 -5.27
C MET A 1 -22.07 -4.72 -5.30
N ASN A 2 -21.82 -3.42 -5.11
CA ASN A 2 -20.46 -2.87 -5.15
C ASN A 2 -19.89 -2.83 -3.73
N GLN A 3 -18.70 -3.39 -3.51
CA GLN A 3 -18.02 -3.36 -2.22
C GLN A 3 -17.16 -2.09 -2.12
N GLN A 4 -17.37 -1.30 -1.07
CA GLN A 4 -16.55 -0.12 -0.81
C GLN A 4 -15.35 -0.47 0.07
N LEU A 5 -14.21 0.15 -0.21
CA LEU A 5 -12.95 -0.14 0.45
C LEU A 5 -12.34 1.15 0.99
N PHE A 6 -12.10 1.18 2.30
CA PHE A 6 -11.32 2.21 2.94
C PHE A 6 -9.86 1.74 3.06
N ILE A 7 -8.94 2.47 2.43
CA ILE A 7 -7.51 2.17 2.48
C ILE A 7 -6.84 3.17 3.42
N ASN A 8 -6.39 2.71 4.57
CA ASN A 8 -5.59 3.50 5.51
C ASN A 8 -4.10 3.42 5.13
N ALA A 9 -3.58 4.49 4.54
CA ALA A 9 -2.17 4.61 4.17
C ALA A 9 -1.27 5.15 5.31
N SER A 10 -1.85 5.49 6.47
CA SER A 10 -1.05 5.95 7.60
C SER A 10 -0.33 4.79 8.30
N GLN A 11 0.81 5.09 8.91
CA GLN A 11 1.62 4.10 9.64
C GLN A 11 0.92 3.57 10.91
N ASN A 12 -0.10 4.28 11.41
CA ASN A 12 -0.83 3.86 12.60
C ASN A 12 -2.23 3.36 12.21
N GLN A 13 -2.46 2.06 12.41
CA GLN A 13 -3.73 1.41 12.10
C GLN A 13 -4.95 2.06 12.79
N ASN A 14 -4.76 2.59 13.99
CA ASN A 14 -5.82 3.14 14.84
C ASN A 14 -5.64 4.63 15.15
N GLY A 15 -4.74 5.31 14.44
CA GLY A 15 -4.43 6.72 14.66
C GLY A 15 -5.49 7.68 14.10
N ASN A 16 -5.13 8.96 14.06
CA ASN A 16 -6.02 10.05 13.66
C ASN A 16 -6.64 9.84 12.28
N THR A 17 -5.88 9.33 11.30
CA THR A 17 -6.39 9.05 9.95
C THR A 17 -7.48 7.98 9.96
N ALA A 18 -7.30 6.91 10.76
CA ALA A 18 -8.30 5.87 10.90
C ALA A 18 -9.55 6.37 11.63
N ALA A 19 -9.37 7.19 12.67
CA ALA A 19 -10.48 7.82 13.39
C ALA A 19 -11.28 8.76 12.49
N LEU A 20 -10.61 9.58 11.68
CA LEU A 20 -11.23 10.47 10.72
C LEU A 20 -11.98 9.68 9.63
N GLY A 21 -11.35 8.65 9.07
CA GLY A 21 -11.97 7.79 8.05
C GLY A 21 -13.25 7.11 8.56
N ARG A 22 -13.22 6.58 9.80
CA ARG A 22 -14.41 5.98 10.43
C ARG A 22 -15.55 6.98 10.57
N ARG A 23 -15.26 8.21 10.97
CA ARG A 23 -16.26 9.28 11.13
C ARG A 23 -16.85 9.73 9.79
N LEU A 24 -16.01 9.91 8.77
CA LEU A 24 -16.45 10.36 7.45
C LEU A 24 -17.28 9.29 6.72
N LEU A 25 -17.02 8.01 7.00
CA LEU A 25 -17.65 6.88 6.33
C LEU A 25 -18.68 6.17 7.21
N GLU A 26 -19.15 6.77 8.31
CA GLU A 26 -19.98 6.09 9.32
C GLU A 26 -21.30 5.50 8.77
N ASN A 27 -21.85 6.11 7.72
CA ASN A 27 -23.09 5.68 7.05
C ASN A 27 -22.83 4.86 5.77
N ILE A 28 -21.58 4.45 5.55
CA ILE A 28 -21.14 3.73 4.37
C ILE A 28 -20.64 2.35 4.83
N LYS A 29 -21.17 1.28 4.23
CA LYS A 29 -20.63 -0.06 4.47
C LYS A 29 -19.33 -0.22 3.70
N TYR A 30 -18.20 -0.30 4.41
CA TYR A 30 -16.88 -0.53 3.81
C TYR A 30 -16.11 -1.65 4.51
N LYS A 31 -15.10 -2.18 3.80
CA LYS A 31 -14.01 -2.96 4.39
C LYS A 31 -12.81 -2.05 4.59
N GLN A 32 -12.09 -2.18 5.70
CA GLN A 32 -10.83 -1.45 5.90
C GLN A 32 -9.62 -2.34 5.54
N ILE A 33 -8.64 -1.76 4.87
CA ILE A 33 -7.29 -2.30 4.67
C ILE A 33 -6.30 -1.28 5.20
N ASN A 34 -5.33 -1.70 6.03
CA ASN A 34 -4.22 -0.84 6.45
C ASN A 34 -2.97 -1.20 5.64
N LEU A 35 -2.34 -0.23 5.00
CA LEU A 35 -1.14 -0.49 4.21
C LEU A 35 0.06 -0.88 5.07
N VAL A 36 0.08 -0.51 6.35
CA VAL A 36 1.11 -0.93 7.31
C VAL A 36 1.15 -2.45 7.53
N ASP A 37 0.06 -3.16 7.19
CA ASP A 37 -0.01 -4.62 7.29
C ASP A 37 0.67 -5.33 6.12
N TYR A 38 1.09 -4.59 5.10
CA TYR A 38 1.62 -5.12 3.85
C TYR A 38 3.01 -4.57 3.58
N HIS A 39 3.91 -5.45 3.12
CA HIS A 39 5.16 -5.02 2.52
C HIS A 39 4.92 -4.65 1.06
N ILE A 40 4.83 -3.35 0.78
CA ILE A 40 4.56 -2.82 -0.57
C ILE A 40 5.87 -2.38 -1.20
N HIS A 41 6.33 -3.10 -2.22
CA HIS A 41 7.51 -2.71 -2.98
C HIS A 41 7.22 -1.47 -3.83
N GLN A 42 8.13 -0.51 -3.84
CA GLN A 42 8.03 0.64 -4.73
C GLN A 42 8.37 0.23 -6.16
N ILE A 43 7.45 0.52 -7.08
CA ILE A 43 7.68 0.33 -8.52
C ILE A 43 8.76 1.32 -8.97
N GLY A 44 9.79 0.83 -9.66
CA GLY A 44 10.88 1.66 -10.20
C GLY A 44 11.99 2.01 -9.22
N GLN A 45 11.96 1.51 -7.98
CA GLN A 45 13.07 1.69 -7.05
C GLN A 45 14.28 0.87 -7.50
N VAL A 46 15.23 1.52 -8.15
CA VAL A 46 16.55 0.94 -8.41
C VAL A 46 17.34 1.05 -7.13
N SER A 47 17.39 -0.03 -6.36
CA SER A 47 18.33 -0.13 -5.24
C SER A 47 19.74 0.04 -5.81
N ALA A 48 20.46 1.07 -5.35
CA ALA A 48 21.88 1.20 -5.61
C ALA A 48 22.58 0.05 -4.87
N VAL A 49 22.73 -1.11 -5.52
CA VAL A 49 23.61 -2.17 -5.03
C VAL A 49 25.01 -1.58 -5.01
N LYS A 50 25.56 -1.39 -3.80
CA LYS A 50 26.98 -1.14 -3.60
C LYS A 50 27.68 -2.50 -3.72
N GLY A 51 28.44 -2.68 -4.78
CA GLY A 51 29.18 -3.92 -5.06
C GLY A 51 28.67 -4.58 -6.34
N GLY A 52 29.59 -4.94 -7.23
CA GLY A 52 29.34 -5.44 -8.58
C GLY A 52 28.40 -6.64 -8.65
N ASP A 53 27.86 -6.84 -9.85
CA ASP A 53 26.99 -7.94 -10.30
C ASP A 53 25.52 -7.85 -9.89
N LYS A 54 24.82 -6.88 -10.52
CA LYS A 54 23.36 -6.79 -10.46
C LYS A 54 22.72 -7.71 -11.50
N MET A 55 22.24 -8.88 -11.09
CA MET A 55 21.13 -9.56 -11.77
C MET A 55 19.82 -9.10 -11.12
N GLN A 56 19.12 -8.17 -11.78
CA GLN A 56 17.76 -7.78 -11.41
C GLN A 56 16.80 -8.41 -12.41
N VAL A 57 16.14 -9.49 -12.00
CA VAL A 57 15.05 -10.09 -12.79
C VAL A 57 13.78 -9.29 -12.51
N TYR A 58 13.49 -8.31 -13.34
CA TYR A 58 12.16 -7.74 -13.45
C TYR A 58 11.44 -8.45 -14.60
N GLY A 59 10.26 -9.00 -14.32
CA GLY A 59 9.34 -9.57 -15.30
C GLY A 59 8.73 -8.50 -16.23
N GLY A 60 9.58 -7.74 -16.92
CA GLY A 60 9.20 -6.92 -18.06
C GLY A 60 9.49 -7.70 -19.34
N LEU A 61 8.43 -8.01 -20.08
CA LEU A 61 8.51 -8.51 -21.46
C LEU A 61 9.45 -7.59 -22.25
N LYS A 62 10.61 -8.13 -22.65
CA LYS A 62 11.52 -7.46 -23.56
C LYS A 62 10.96 -7.66 -24.98
N MET A 63 10.40 -6.59 -25.57
CA MET A 63 10.22 -6.50 -27.02
C MET A 63 11.58 -6.22 -27.66
#